data_AF-X1MK27-F1
#
_entry.id   AF-X1MK27-F1
#
_cell.length_a   1.000
_cell.length_b   1.000
_cell.length_c   1.000
_cell.angle_alpha   90.00
_cell.angle_beta   90.00
_cell.angle_gamma   90.00
#
_symmetry.space_group_name_H-M   'P 1'
#
loop_
_entity.id
_entity.type
_entity.pdbx_description
1 polymer ?
#
loop_
_entity_poly.entity_id
_entity_poly.type
_entity_poly.pdbx_seq_one_letter_code
_entity_poly.pdbx_strand_id
1 'polypeptide(L)' 'VDFVGLKKDLAELLEPYQGKLLNDCEAFHELQPTAERIAIWVAGKLGKTYPGLIRAVTVGTGEEWARFILEGS' A
#
# COMPACT_ATOMS: atom_id res chain seq x y z
N VAL A 1 -12.83 -12.78 7.06
CA VAL A 1 -12.17 -11.98 5.99
C VAL A 1 -12.10 -12.84 4.76
N ASP A 2 -12.58 -12.33 3.63
CA ASP A 2 -12.34 -12.96 2.33
C ASP A 2 -10.90 -12.66 1.91
N PHE A 3 -10.03 -13.67 2.00
CA PHE A 3 -8.63 -13.54 1.60
C PHE A 3 -8.44 -13.51 0.09
N VAL A 4 -9.37 -14.09 -0.67
CA VAL A 4 -9.28 -14.12 -2.14
C VAL A 4 -9.61 -12.74 -2.70
N GLY A 5 -10.69 -12.14 -2.22
CA GLY A 5 -11.04 -10.74 -2.53
C GLY A 5 -9.93 -9.77 -2.16
N LEU A 6 -9.42 -9.86 -0.91
CA LEU A 6 -8.32 -8.98 -0.46
C LEU A 6 -7.06 -9.11 -1.33
N LYS A 7 -6.69 -10.35 -1.69
CA LYS A 7 -5.53 -10.57 -2.57
C LYS A 7 -5.74 -9.97 -3.95
N LYS A 8 -6.95 -10.10 -4.51
CA LYS A 8 -7.31 -9.55 -5.82
C LYS A 8 -7.25 -8.02 -5.80
N ASP A 9 -7.87 -7.38 -4.83
CA ASP A 9 -7.89 -5.91 -4.72
C ASP A 9 -6.49 -5.34 -4.50
N LEU A 10 -5.65 -6.02 -3.70
CA LEU A 10 -4.26 -5.63 -3.53
C LEU A 10 -3.47 -5.75 -4.85
N ALA A 11 -3.69 -6.82 -5.62
CA ALA A 11 -3.05 -7.00 -6.92
C ALA A 11 -3.48 -5.90 -7.90
N GLU A 12 -4.77 -5.64 -8.03
CA GLU A 12 -5.31 -4.57 -8.90
C GLU A 12 -4.78 -3.18 -8.50
N LEU A 13 -4.56 -2.94 -7.21
CA LEU A 13 -3.96 -1.71 -6.71
C LEU A 13 -2.48 -1.56 -7.11
N LEU A 14 -1.70 -2.65 -7.10
CA LEU A 14 -0.24 -2.62 -7.24
C LEU A 14 0.25 -2.89 -8.67
N GLU A 15 -0.50 -3.65 -9.47
CA GLU A 15 -0.15 -4.02 -10.84
C GLU A 15 0.23 -2.82 -11.73
N PRO A 16 -0.45 -1.65 -11.65
CA PRO A 16 -0.07 -0.48 -12.45
C PRO A 16 1.35 0.06 -12.19
N TYR A 17 1.98 -0.29 -11.07
CA TYR A 17 3.31 0.17 -10.65
C TYR A 17 4.40 -0.87 -10.90
N GLN A 18 4.02 -2.10 -11.26
CA GLN A 18 4.97 -3.19 -11.45
C GLN A 18 5.85 -2.92 -12.68
N GLY A 19 7.18 -3.03 -12.50
CA GLY A 19 8.16 -2.78 -13.56
C GLY A 19 8.33 -1.31 -13.95
N LYS A 20 7.77 -0.38 -13.18
CA LYS A 20 7.88 1.07 -13.42
C LYS A 20 8.77 1.75 -12.40
N LEU A 21 9.32 2.89 -12.79
CA LEU A 21 9.93 3.83 -11.87
C LEU A 21 8.81 4.48 -11.05
N LEU A 22 8.81 4.25 -9.74
CA LEU A 22 7.77 4.79 -8.86
C LEU A 22 7.76 6.33 -8.86
N ASN A 23 8.92 6.97 -9.06
CA ASN A 23 9.04 8.43 -9.17
C ASN A 23 8.21 9.03 -10.33
N ASP A 24 7.98 8.26 -11.39
CA ASP A 24 7.23 8.72 -12.58
C ASP A 24 5.72 8.42 -12.47
N CYS A 25 5.31 7.73 -11.41
CA CYS A 25 3.91 7.37 -11.21
C CYS A 25 3.18 8.50 -10.47
N GLU A 26 2.00 8.89 -10.97
CA GLU A 26 1.19 10.00 -10.42
C GLU A 26 0.97 9.87 -8.91
N ALA A 27 0.77 8.64 -8.40
CA ALA A 27 0.58 8.38 -6.97
C ALA A 27 1.78 8.77 -6.07
N PHE A 28 2.96 8.96 -6.65
CA PHE A 28 4.21 9.31 -5.96
C PHE A 28 4.91 10.52 -6.59
N HIS A 29 4.28 11.24 -7.52
CA HIS A 29 4.93 12.35 -8.23
C HIS A 29 5.28 13.51 -7.28
N GLU A 30 4.40 13.80 -6.33
CA GLU A 30 4.61 14.87 -5.34
C GLU A 30 5.29 14.38 -4.04
N LEU A 31 5.59 13.08 -3.95
CA LEU A 31 6.06 12.44 -2.72
C LEU A 31 7.12 11.40 -3.03
N GLN A 32 8.32 11.54 -2.47
CA GLN A 32 9.36 10.52 -2.61
C GLN A 32 8.81 9.11 -2.28
N PRO A 33 8.96 8.10 -3.14
CA PRO A 33 8.34 6.78 -2.97
C PRO A 33 9.14 5.92 -1.97
N THR A 34 9.25 6.38 -0.72
CA THR A 34 9.86 5.61 0.37
C THR A 34 8.91 4.50 0.82
N ALA A 35 9.47 3.45 1.43
CA ALA A 35 8.67 2.34 1.95
C ALA A 35 7.57 2.80 2.92
N GLU A 36 7.86 3.80 3.76
CA GLU A 36 6.89 4.40 4.69
C GLU A 36 5.71 5.05 3.96
N ARG A 37 5.99 5.86 2.94
CA ARG A 37 4.95 6.57 2.17
C ARG A 37 4.11 5.60 1.36
N ILE A 38 4.72 4.55 0.80
CA ILE A 38 3.99 3.49 0.12
C ILE A 38 3.09 2.74 1.11
N ALA A 39 3.58 2.42 2.32
CA ALA A 39 2.78 1.75 3.34
C ALA A 39 1.56 2.57 3.75
N ILE A 40 1.73 3.88 3.96
CA ILE A 40 0.63 4.83 4.24
C ILE A 40 -0.36 4.89 3.07
N TRP A 41 0.14 4.97 1.84
CA TRP A 41 -0.69 5.07 0.64
C TRP A 41 -1.55 3.81 0.44
N VAL A 42 -0.95 2.62 0.52
CA VAL A 42 -1.66 1.33 0.43
C VAL A 42 -2.69 1.20 1.55
N ALA A 43 -2.31 1.57 2.79
CA ALA A 43 -3.22 1.59 3.92
C ALA A 43 -4.43 2.50 3.69
N GLY A 44 -4.22 3.71 3.17
CA GLY A 44 -5.31 4.64 2.86
C GLY A 44 -6.23 4.18 1.75
N LYS A 45 -5.72 3.40 0.77
CA LYS A 45 -6.52 2.83 -0.32
C LYS A 45 -7.32 1.61 0.15
N LEU A 46 -6.67 0.62 0.75
CA LEU A 46 -7.33 -0.61 1.20
C LEU A 46 -8.17 -0.40 2.46
N GLY A 47 -7.78 0.50 3.37
CA GLY A 47 -8.54 0.79 4.58
C GLY A 47 -9.93 1.37 4.30
N LYS A 48 -10.11 2.08 3.18
CA LYS A 48 -11.43 2.55 2.72
C LYS A 48 -12.32 1.41 2.23
N THR A 49 -11.75 0.44 1.54
CA THR A 49 -12.46 -0.75 1.03
C THR A 49 -12.75 -1.75 2.15
N TYR A 50 -11.86 -1.85 3.14
CA TYR A 50 -11.88 -2.84 4.22
C TYR A 50 -11.86 -2.17 5.60
N PRO A 51 -12.89 -1.37 5.96
CA PRO A 51 -12.92 -0.63 7.21
C PRO A 51 -12.82 -1.55 8.43
N GLY A 52 -11.89 -1.26 9.34
CA GLY A 52 -11.66 -2.04 10.57
C GLY A 52 -11.00 -3.41 10.38
N LEU A 53 -10.82 -3.87 9.15
CA LEU A 53 -10.23 -5.17 8.83
C LEU A 53 -8.72 -5.09 8.56
N ILE A 54 -8.24 -4.02 7.93
CA ILE A 54 -6.81 -3.78 7.72
C ILE A 54 -6.27 -2.99 8.91
N ARG A 55 -5.41 -3.65 9.71
CA ARG A 55 -4.79 -3.07 10.91
C ARG A 55 -3.40 -2.50 10.65
N ALA A 56 -2.68 -3.06 9.69
CA ALA A 56 -1.36 -2.59 9.34
C ALA A 56 -1.03 -2.94 7.89
N VAL A 57 -0.16 -2.14 7.29
CA VAL A 57 0.49 -2.43 6.01
C VAL A 57 2.00 -2.37 6.22
N THR A 58 2.70 -3.38 5.73
CA THR A 58 4.17 -3.43 5.76
C THR A 58 4.70 -3.44 4.34
N VAL A 59 5.67 -2.58 4.05
CA VAL A 59 6.37 -2.49 2.78
C VAL A 59 7.85 -2.71 3.04
N GLY A 60 8.47 -3.60 2.27
CA GLY A 60 9.88 -3.92 2.39
C GLY A 60 10.61 -3.74 1.07
N THR A 61 11.83 -3.23 1.14
CA THR A 61 12.88 -3.43 0.15
C THR A 61 13.80 -4.55 0.65
N GLY A 62 14.78 -4.98 -0.14
CA GLY A 62 15.77 -5.97 0.31
C GLY A 62 16.57 -5.53 1.54
N GLU A 63 16.60 -4.23 1.84
CA GLU A 63 17.45 -3.60 2.86
C GLU A 63 16.65 -2.92 3.98
N GLU A 64 15.41 -2.47 3.71
CA GLU A 64 14.62 -1.65 4.63
C GLU A 64 13.17 -2.12 4.70
N TRP A 65 12.54 -1.94 5.86
CA TRP A 65 11.14 -2.29 6.09
C TRP A 65 10.42 -1.14 6.79
N ALA A 66 9.27 -0.76 6.26
CA ALA A 66 8.38 0.22 6.86
C ALA A 66 7.04 -0.43 7.18
N ARG A 67 6.49 -0.09 8.35
CA ARG A 67 5.16 -0.55 8.78
C ARG A 67 4.32 0.64 9.17
N PHE A 68 3.14 0.74 8.55
CA PHE A 68 2.11 1.69 8.95
C PHE A 68 0.99 0.96 9.68
N ILE A 69 0.53 1.53 10.79
CA ILE A 69 -0.57 0.99 11.61
C ILE A 69 -1.79 1.89 11.37
N LEU A 70 -2.91 1.29 10.96
CA LEU A 70 -4.19 1.98 10.90
C LEU A 70 -4.82 1.91 12.29
N GLU A 71 -4.81 3.02 13.01
CA GLU A 71 -5.58 3.13 14.25
C GLU A 71 -7.08 3.08 13.90
N GLY A 72 -7.82 2.25 14.64
CA GLY A 72 -9.24 2.01 14.35
C GLY A 72 -10.04 3.30 14.53
N SER A 73 -10.62 3.79 13.44
CA SER A 73 -11.74 4.73 13.47
C SER A 73 -13.04 4.00 13.78
#